data_AF-A0A956X4I0-F1
#
_entry.id   AF-A0A956X4I0-F1
#
_cell.length_a   1.000
_cell.length_b   1.000
_cell.length_c   1.000
_cell.angle_alpha   90.00
_cell.angle_beta   90.00
_cell.angle_gamma   90.00
#
_symmetry.space_group_name_H-M   'P 1'
#
loop_
_entity.id
_entity.type
_entity.pdbx_description
1 polymer ?
#
loop_
_entity_poly.entity_id
_entity_poly.type
_entity_poly.pdbx_seq_one_letter_code
_entity_poly.pdbx_strand_id
1 'polypeptide(L)'
;MMAVTDLLNQLRSRDIRIWVEDGRLRLNAPKGALTPELQEQLAAHKAEILAYLNGIQVGSSAQEFQLIPRRQADRAQPLSFSQKRLWVLDQMEPGNPIYNIPMASRLIGSLDVSALQESLNTILSRHESLRTRYTAVAGEPCQEIYEVSVLPLPVIDLSSLNKAEREAEAMRLVYEEAEKPFDLARDLLIRTRLLRLAPDEHIFLVTMHHIASDGWS
;
A
#
# COMPACT_ATOMS: atom_id res chain seq x y z
N MET A 1 20.06 36.32 -1.60
CA MET A 1 19.11 36.18 -0.48
C MET A 1 18.88 34.70 -0.26
N MET A 2 19.13 34.19 0.94
CA MET A 2 18.83 32.80 1.30
C MET A 2 17.32 32.67 1.52
N ALA A 3 16.70 31.58 1.07
CA ALA A 3 15.28 31.36 1.32
C ALA A 3 15.04 30.90 2.77
N VAL A 4 13.89 31.27 3.35
CA VAL A 4 13.52 30.88 4.72
C VAL A 4 13.52 29.36 4.91
N THR A 5 13.11 28.60 3.88
CA THR A 5 13.13 27.13 3.90
C THR A 5 14.54 26.57 4.05
N ASP A 6 15.55 27.20 3.46
CA ASP A 6 16.95 26.78 3.55
C ASP A 6 17.49 27.00 4.97
N LEU A 7 17.14 28.15 5.55
CA LEU A 7 17.46 28.47 6.94
C LEU A 7 16.80 27.47 7.92
N LEU A 8 15.53 27.11 7.71
CA LEU A 8 14.83 26.12 8.53
C LEU A 8 15.45 24.73 8.43
N ASN A 9 15.87 24.32 7.23
CA ASN A 9 16.57 23.04 7.02
C ASN A 9 17.96 23.05 7.68
N GLN A 10 18.67 24.18 7.63
CA GLN A 10 19.96 24.36 8.31
C GLN A 10 19.81 24.31 9.84
N LEU A 11 18.73 24.86 10.39
CA LEU A 11 18.44 24.76 11.83
C LEU A 11 18.15 23.30 12.22
N ARG A 12 17.32 22.60 11.42
CA ARG A 12 16.96 21.19 11.65
C ARG A 12 18.18 20.26 11.60
N SER A 13 19.12 20.47 10.67
CA SER A 13 20.35 19.66 10.57
C SER A 13 21.32 19.87 11.74
N ARG A 14 21.11 20.92 12.55
CA ARG A 14 21.88 21.23 13.76
C ARG A 14 21.10 20.94 15.05
N ASP A 15 20.00 20.20 14.97
CA ASP A 15 19.07 19.92 16.07
C ASP A 15 18.50 21.18 16.76
N ILE A 16 18.44 22.30 16.04
CA ILE A 16 17.84 23.54 16.52
C ILE A 16 16.36 23.53 16.15
N ARG A 17 15.51 23.49 17.18
CA ARG A 17 14.05 23.56 17.01
C ARG A 17 13.60 24.99 17.23
N ILE A 18 12.70 25.47 16.40
CA ILE A 18 12.04 26.76 16.55
C ILE A 18 10.52 26.57 16.50
N TRP A 19 9.78 27.38 17.27
CA TRP A 19 8.32 27.37 17.27
C TRP A 19 7.79 28.77 17.61
N VAL A 20 6.50 29.00 17.37
CA VAL A 20 5.83 30.24 17.76
C VAL A 20 4.99 29.98 19.00
N GLU A 21 5.17 30.82 20.01
CA GLU A 21 4.41 30.81 21.26
C GLU A 21 4.10 32.27 21.62
N ASP A 22 2.82 32.59 21.84
CA ASP A 22 2.33 33.96 22.11
C ASP A 22 2.81 35.00 21.08
N GLY A 23 2.87 34.62 19.80
CA GLY A 23 3.33 35.47 18.70
C GLY A 23 4.83 35.77 18.71
N ARG A 24 5.62 35.06 19.54
CA ARG A 24 7.08 35.21 19.62
C ARG A 24 7.77 33.95 19.14
N LEU A 25 8.89 34.15 18.44
CA LEU A 25 9.75 33.05 18.03
C LEU A 25 10.51 32.51 19.25
N ARG A 26 10.30 31.24 19.55
CA ARG A 26 11.02 30.46 20.54
C ARG A 26 12.00 29.53 19.85
N LEU A 27 13.08 29.18 20.54
CA LEU A 27 14.08 28.25 20.04
C LEU A 27 14.62 27.36 21.16
N ASN A 28 14.98 26.15 20.79
CA ASN A 28 15.72 25.19 21.61
C ASN A 28 16.91 24.70 20.77
N ALA A 29 18.12 24.85 21.30
CA ALA A 29 19.35 24.54 20.59
C ALA A 29 20.33 23.82 21.53
N PRO A 30 21.08 22.81 21.04
CA PRO A 30 22.20 22.24 21.77
C PRO A 30 23.25 23.30 22.15
N LYS A 31 23.99 23.06 23.23
CA LYS A 31 25.01 24.01 23.71
C LYS A 31 26.05 24.27 22.62
N GLY A 32 26.21 25.54 22.21
CA GLY A 32 27.14 25.96 21.16
C GLY A 32 26.62 25.83 19.73
N ALA A 33 25.40 25.32 19.50
CA ALA A 33 24.83 25.19 18.15
C ALA A 33 24.37 26.54 17.54
N LEU A 34 24.07 27.51 18.40
CA LEU A 34 23.62 28.84 18.00
C LEU A 34 24.82 29.80 17.85
N THR A 35 25.40 29.83 16.65
CA THR A 35 26.53 30.73 16.34
C THR A 35 26.05 32.18 16.14
N PRO A 36 26.92 33.20 16.31
CA PRO A 36 26.55 34.60 16.09
C PRO A 36 25.96 34.87 14.69
N GLU A 37 26.49 34.21 13.66
CA GLU A 37 26.00 34.33 12.28
C GLU A 37 24.58 33.78 12.15
N LEU A 38 24.29 32.68 12.84
CA LEU A 38 22.95 32.07 12.82
C LEU A 38 21.93 32.92 13.59
N GLN A 39 22.37 33.61 14.66
CA GLN A 39 21.53 34.59 15.36
C GLN A 39 21.18 35.78 14.48
N GLU A 40 22.15 36.28 13.71
CA GLU A 40 21.94 37.38 12.76
C GLU A 40 20.96 36.97 11.65
N GLN A 41 21.12 35.76 11.09
CA GLN A 41 20.19 35.21 10.09
C GLN A 41 18.77 35.05 10.64
N LEU A 42 18.63 34.51 11.86
CA LEU A 42 17.33 34.38 12.53
C LEU A 42 16.68 35.75 12.77
N ALA A 43 17.47 36.76 13.12
CA ALA A 43 16.97 38.12 13.32
C ALA A 43 16.53 38.77 12.00
N ALA A 44 17.34 38.62 10.95
CA ALA A 44 17.07 39.17 9.61
C ALA A 44 15.79 38.58 8.98
N HIS A 45 15.53 37.29 9.19
CA HIS A 45 14.37 36.58 8.62
C HIS A 45 13.21 36.39 9.60
N LYS A 46 13.24 37.03 10.78
CA LYS A 46 12.27 36.80 11.86
C LYS A 46 10.81 36.94 11.40
N ALA A 47 10.49 37.97 10.62
CA ALA A 47 9.12 38.22 10.15
C ALA A 47 8.63 37.12 9.21
N GLU A 48 9.49 36.66 8.30
CA GLU A 48 9.15 35.60 7.34
C GLU A 48 9.07 34.23 8.04
N ILE A 49 9.94 33.95 9.01
CA ILE A 49 9.87 32.75 9.85
C ILE A 49 8.56 32.72 10.63
N LEU A 50 8.16 33.85 11.25
CA LEU A 50 6.89 33.94 11.97
C LEU A 50 5.71 33.73 11.01
N ALA A 51 5.72 34.33 9.82
CA ALA A 51 4.67 34.11 8.83
C ALA A 51 4.60 32.64 8.36
N TYR A 52 5.75 32.02 8.11
CA TYR A 52 5.84 30.62 7.69
C TYR A 52 5.35 29.66 8.79
N LEU A 53 5.82 29.84 10.03
CA LEU A 53 5.41 29.00 11.16
C LEU A 53 3.95 29.23 11.55
N ASN A 54 3.43 30.46 11.45
CA ASN A 54 2.01 30.74 11.67
C ASN A 54 1.13 30.16 10.55
N GLY A 55 1.60 30.20 9.30
CA GLY A 55 0.96 29.52 8.17
C GLY A 55 0.89 28.00 8.38
N ILE A 56 1.88 27.42 9.06
CA ILE A 56 1.87 26.02 9.52
C ILE A 56 0.98 25.84 10.77
N GLN A 57 0.90 26.80 11.69
CA GLN A 57 0.07 26.70 12.89
C GLN A 57 -1.43 26.72 12.62
N VAL A 58 -1.90 27.24 11.48
CA VAL A 58 -3.28 26.98 11.03
C VAL A 58 -3.54 25.48 10.81
N GLY A 59 -2.48 24.66 10.68
CA GLY A 59 -2.53 23.20 10.71
C GLY A 59 -1.83 22.55 11.92
N SER A 60 -1.36 23.30 12.92
CA SER A 60 -0.52 22.79 14.01
C SER A 60 -0.66 23.57 15.33
N SER A 61 -1.87 24.02 15.70
CA SER A 61 -2.21 23.99 17.13
C SER A 61 -2.01 22.56 17.62
N ALA A 62 -1.53 22.33 18.84
CA ALA A 62 -1.42 21.02 19.47
C ALA A 62 -2.67 20.17 19.18
N GLN A 63 -2.68 19.44 18.07
CA GLN A 63 -3.71 18.50 17.75
C GLN A 63 -3.41 17.39 18.72
N GLU A 64 -4.24 17.25 19.74
CA GLU A 64 -4.50 15.94 20.31
C GLU A 64 -4.58 15.00 19.11
N PHE A 65 -3.57 14.13 18.97
CA PHE A 65 -3.54 13.17 17.88
C PHE A 65 -4.86 12.41 17.98
N GLN A 66 -5.77 12.66 17.03
CA GLN A 66 -7.02 11.94 17.00
C GLN A 66 -6.65 10.49 16.70
N LEU A 67 -6.84 9.63 17.70
CA LEU A 67 -6.69 8.21 17.53
C LEU A 67 -7.63 7.79 16.41
N ILE A 68 -7.10 7.08 15.42
CA ILE A 68 -7.93 6.48 14.38
C ILE A 68 -8.74 5.39 15.07
N PRO A 69 -10.07 5.54 15.23
CA PRO A 69 -10.86 4.55 15.91
C PRO A 69 -10.82 3.24 15.12
N ARG A 70 -10.85 2.11 15.82
CA ARG A 70 -11.03 0.82 15.15
C ARG A 70 -12.39 0.87 14.44
N ARG A 71 -12.36 0.60 13.13
CA ARG A 71 -13.54 0.55 12.29
C ARG A 71 -14.54 -0.52 12.79
N GLN A 72 -15.82 -0.19 12.80
CA GLN A 72 -16.91 -1.14 13.04
C GLN A 72 -17.24 -1.91 11.75
N ALA A 73 -17.42 -3.22 11.85
CA ALA A 73 -17.50 -4.14 10.70
C ALA A 73 -18.92 -4.30 10.11
N ASP A 74 -19.92 -3.61 10.66
CA ASP A 74 -21.34 -3.95 10.54
C ASP A 74 -22.10 -3.18 9.43
N ARG A 75 -21.42 -2.36 8.62
CA ARG A 75 -22.08 -1.58 7.56
C ARG A 75 -21.32 -1.62 6.24
N ALA A 76 -22.04 -1.66 5.13
CA ALA A 76 -21.49 -1.39 3.80
C ALA A 76 -20.85 0.01 3.81
N GLN A 77 -19.59 0.10 3.40
CA GLN A 77 -18.80 1.33 3.58
C GLN A 77 -18.54 2.04 2.27
N PRO A 78 -18.39 3.38 2.28
CA PRO A 78 -17.95 4.09 1.09
C PRO A 78 -16.55 3.64 0.66
N LEU A 79 -16.31 3.63 -0.64
CA LEU A 79 -14.97 3.47 -1.19
C LEU A 79 -14.11 4.70 -0.86
N SER A 80 -12.82 4.50 -0.65
CA SER A 80 -11.84 5.60 -0.69
C SER A 80 -11.83 6.24 -2.08
N PHE A 81 -11.31 7.46 -2.21
CA PHE A 81 -11.22 8.14 -3.51
C PHE A 81 -10.46 7.32 -4.56
N SER A 82 -9.34 6.69 -4.17
CA SER A 82 -8.56 5.83 -5.06
C SER A 82 -9.34 4.59 -5.49
N GLN A 83 -10.05 3.95 -4.56
CA GLN A 83 -10.91 2.80 -4.88
C GLN A 83 -12.07 3.21 -5.80
N LYS A 84 -12.73 4.36 -5.55
CA LYS A 84 -13.82 4.86 -6.41
C LYS A 84 -13.35 5.04 -7.84
N ARG A 85 -12.16 5.62 -8.05
CA ARG A 85 -11.57 5.78 -9.39
C ARG A 85 -11.41 4.44 -10.10
N LEU A 86 -10.84 3.45 -9.42
CA LEU A 86 -10.64 2.12 -10.00
C LEU A 86 -11.97 1.40 -10.27
N TRP A 87 -12.94 1.52 -9.37
CA TRP A 87 -14.28 0.97 -9.56
C TRP A 87 -14.98 1.57 -10.78
N VAL A 88 -14.95 2.90 -10.95
CA VAL A 88 -15.53 3.55 -12.14
C VAL A 88 -14.89 3.03 -13.43
N LEU A 89 -13.56 2.88 -13.45
CA LEU A 89 -12.85 2.37 -14.61
C LEU A 89 -13.25 0.92 -14.93
N ASP A 90 -13.40 0.08 -13.90
CA ASP A 90 -13.90 -1.29 -14.03
C ASP A 90 -15.34 -1.33 -14.59
N GLN A 91 -16.23 -0.42 -14.16
CA GLN A 91 -17.59 -0.34 -14.71
C GLN A 91 -17.64 0.15 -16.17
N MET A 92 -16.65 0.94 -16.61
CA MET A 92 -16.55 1.42 -17.99
C MET A 92 -15.98 0.36 -18.94
N GLU A 93 -15.02 -0.43 -18.46
CA GLU A 93 -14.37 -1.51 -19.22
C GLU A 93 -14.36 -2.83 -18.43
N PRO A 94 -15.52 -3.48 -18.21
CA PRO A 94 -15.58 -4.71 -17.44
C PRO A 94 -14.72 -5.81 -18.03
N GLY A 95 -13.94 -6.47 -17.19
CA GLY A 95 -13.06 -7.57 -17.61
C GLY A 95 -11.70 -7.13 -18.16
N ASN A 96 -11.33 -5.85 -18.05
CA ASN A 96 -9.99 -5.38 -18.38
C ASN A 96 -8.97 -5.77 -17.26
N PRO A 97 -7.93 -6.58 -17.55
CA PRO A 97 -6.97 -7.03 -16.54
C PRO A 97 -5.86 -6.01 -16.24
N ILE A 98 -5.91 -4.79 -16.79
CA ILE A 98 -4.84 -3.77 -16.66
C ILE A 98 -4.49 -3.42 -15.20
N TYR A 99 -5.41 -3.68 -14.26
CA TYR A 99 -5.23 -3.44 -12.83
C TYR A 99 -4.84 -4.68 -12.02
N ASN A 100 -4.51 -5.78 -12.71
CA ASN A 100 -3.89 -6.93 -12.10
C ASN A 100 -2.44 -6.63 -11.73
N ILE A 101 -2.01 -7.15 -10.59
CA ILE A 101 -0.62 -7.16 -10.10
C ILE A 101 -0.15 -8.62 -10.10
N PRO A 102 0.26 -9.17 -11.24
CA PRO A 102 0.76 -10.53 -11.32
C PRO A 102 2.20 -10.63 -10.79
N MET A 103 2.46 -11.65 -9.98
CA MET A 103 3.77 -11.99 -9.45
C MET A 103 4.02 -13.49 -9.68
N ALA A 104 5.19 -13.82 -10.21
CA ALA A 104 5.63 -15.20 -10.42
C ALA A 104 7.01 -15.41 -9.78
N SER A 105 7.09 -16.37 -8.87
CA SER A 105 8.32 -16.71 -8.15
C SER A 105 8.71 -18.15 -8.46
N ARG A 106 9.89 -18.36 -9.05
CA ARG A 106 10.47 -19.69 -9.21
C ARG A 106 11.11 -20.11 -7.89
N LEU A 107 10.67 -21.24 -7.34
CA LEU A 107 11.10 -21.80 -6.07
C LEU A 107 11.93 -23.05 -6.33
N ILE A 108 13.16 -23.09 -5.82
CA ILE A 108 14.09 -24.22 -5.95
C ILE A 108 14.30 -24.84 -4.56
N GLY A 109 14.13 -26.15 -4.47
CA GLY A 109 14.19 -26.94 -3.26
C GLY A 109 12.86 -27.62 -2.90
N SER A 110 12.88 -28.38 -1.80
CA SER A 110 11.68 -29.00 -1.26
C SER A 110 10.67 -27.95 -0.80
N LEU A 111 9.43 -28.06 -1.26
CA LEU A 111 8.33 -27.16 -0.87
C LEU A 111 7.28 -27.93 -0.06
N ASP A 112 6.98 -27.47 1.14
CA ASP A 112 5.83 -27.93 1.91
C ASP A 112 4.58 -27.16 1.45
N VAL A 113 3.79 -27.81 0.58
CA VAL A 113 2.58 -27.21 -0.01
C VAL A 113 1.50 -26.98 1.05
N SER A 114 1.44 -27.82 2.09
CA SER A 114 0.46 -27.66 3.17
C SER A 114 0.78 -26.43 4.01
N ALA A 115 2.06 -26.24 4.37
CA ALA A 115 2.51 -25.05 5.10
C ALA A 115 2.29 -23.76 4.29
N LEU A 116 2.51 -23.81 2.97
CA LEU A 116 2.21 -22.69 2.08
C LEU A 116 0.69 -22.36 2.08
N GLN A 117 -0.16 -23.38 1.96
CA GLN A 117 -1.62 -23.22 2.00
C GLN A 117 -2.12 -22.62 3.32
N GLU A 118 -1.57 -23.07 4.46
CA GLU A 118 -1.89 -22.51 5.79
C GLU A 118 -1.44 -21.05 5.93
N SER A 119 -0.26 -20.73 5.42
CA SER A 119 0.27 -19.35 5.41
C SER A 119 -0.62 -18.42 4.60
N LEU A 120 -1.08 -18.86 3.42
CA LEU A 120 -2.00 -18.11 2.57
C LEU A 120 -3.36 -17.88 3.24
N ASN A 121 -3.91 -18.89 3.92
CA ASN A 121 -5.16 -18.75 4.67
C ASN A 121 -5.01 -17.74 5.83
N THR A 122 -3.84 -17.74 6.49
CA THR A 122 -3.51 -16.79 7.56
C THR A 122 -3.43 -15.36 7.04
N ILE A 123 -2.78 -15.14 5.89
CA ILE A 123 -2.73 -13.85 5.21
C ILE A 123 -4.14 -13.38 4.85
N LEU A 124 -4.94 -14.23 4.18
CA LEU A 124 -6.31 -13.89 3.80
C LEU A 124 -7.14 -13.48 5.02
N SER A 125 -7.07 -14.26 6.10
CA SER A 125 -7.82 -14.00 7.34
C SER A 125 -7.41 -12.67 7.99
N ARG A 126 -6.11 -12.37 8.01
CA ARG A 126 -5.55 -11.15 8.61
C ARG A 126 -5.90 -9.88 7.82
N HIS A 127 -5.96 -9.94 6.50
CA HIS A 127 -6.06 -8.76 5.63
C HIS A 127 -7.48 -8.60 5.03
N GLU A 128 -8.30 -7.74 5.64
CA GLU A 128 -9.67 -7.44 5.19
C GLU A 128 -9.75 -6.94 3.75
N SER A 129 -8.74 -6.20 3.27
CA SER A 129 -8.69 -5.66 1.91
C SER A 129 -8.77 -6.75 0.85
N LEU A 130 -8.13 -7.90 1.07
CA LEU A 130 -8.13 -9.04 0.13
C LEU A 130 -9.48 -9.76 0.07
N ARG A 131 -10.30 -9.60 1.10
CA ARG A 131 -11.64 -10.20 1.26
C ARG A 131 -12.77 -9.19 1.03
N THR A 132 -12.43 -7.97 0.60
CA THR A 132 -13.40 -6.93 0.33
C THR A 132 -13.93 -7.09 -1.08
N ARG A 133 -15.25 -7.01 -1.25
CA ARG A 133 -15.93 -6.90 -2.55
C ARG A 133 -16.48 -5.50 -2.73
N TYR A 134 -16.57 -5.07 -3.98
CA TYR A 134 -17.08 -3.75 -4.36
C TYR A 134 -18.39 -3.91 -5.12
N THR A 135 -19.47 -3.47 -4.51
CA THR A 135 -20.83 -3.54 -5.03
C THR A 135 -21.40 -2.12 -5.18
N ALA A 136 -22.62 -2.00 -5.69
CA ALA A 136 -23.37 -0.75 -5.69
C ALA A 136 -24.70 -0.93 -4.96
N VAL A 137 -24.97 -0.08 -3.97
CA VAL A 137 -26.24 -0.03 -3.25
C VAL A 137 -26.89 1.30 -3.56
N ALA A 138 -28.10 1.26 -4.14
CA ALA A 138 -28.83 2.45 -4.59
C ALA A 138 -28.02 3.38 -5.53
N GLY A 139 -27.13 2.81 -6.34
CA GLY A 139 -26.29 3.56 -7.29
C GLY A 139 -24.99 4.10 -6.71
N GLU A 140 -24.75 3.97 -5.41
CA GLU A 140 -23.50 4.38 -4.76
C GLU A 140 -22.57 3.18 -4.56
N PRO A 141 -21.28 3.28 -4.92
CA PRO A 141 -20.34 2.19 -4.74
C PRO A 141 -20.02 1.99 -3.26
N CYS A 142 -20.06 0.74 -2.81
CA CYS A 142 -19.77 0.35 -1.44
C CYS A 142 -18.83 -0.85 -1.34
N GLN A 143 -18.18 -0.95 -0.19
CA GLN A 143 -17.28 -2.02 0.20
C GLN A 143 -17.98 -2.97 1.17
N GLU A 144 -17.91 -4.26 0.89
CA GLU A 144 -18.40 -5.33 1.75
C GLU A 144 -17.26 -6.27 2.09
N ILE A 145 -16.96 -6.45 3.38
CA ILE A 145 -15.92 -7.37 3.83
C ILE A 145 -16.55 -8.73 4.07
N TYR A 146 -16.02 -9.77 3.43
CA TYR A 146 -16.51 -11.14 3.58
C TYR A 146 -15.65 -11.92 4.57
N GLU A 147 -16.31 -12.67 5.45
CA GLU A 147 -15.67 -13.62 6.35
C GLU A 147 -15.35 -14.91 5.57
N VAL A 148 -14.22 -14.89 4.86
CA VAL A 148 -13.66 -16.04 4.14
C VAL A 148 -12.24 -16.27 4.66
N SER A 149 -11.92 -17.51 5.03
CA SER A 149 -10.63 -17.89 5.59
C SER A 149 -9.82 -18.85 4.72
N VAL A 150 -10.37 -19.30 3.60
CA VAL A 150 -9.71 -20.25 2.69
C VAL A 150 -9.40 -19.57 1.36
N LEU A 151 -8.11 -19.46 1.05
CA LEU A 151 -7.59 -19.02 -0.25
C LEU A 151 -7.21 -20.25 -1.07
N PRO A 152 -7.88 -20.55 -2.20
CA PRO A 152 -7.50 -21.70 -3.01
C PRO A 152 -6.06 -21.61 -3.53
N LEU A 153 -5.33 -22.73 -3.44
CA LEU A 153 -4.01 -22.94 -4.06
C LEU A 153 -4.07 -24.15 -5.02
N PRO A 154 -4.58 -24.00 -6.25
CA PRO A 154 -4.55 -25.06 -7.24
C PRO A 154 -3.10 -25.42 -7.59
N VAL A 155 -2.79 -26.72 -7.56
CA VAL A 155 -1.49 -27.25 -7.97
C VAL A 155 -1.63 -27.88 -9.35
N ILE A 156 -0.86 -27.38 -10.32
CA ILE A 156 -0.77 -27.94 -11.67
C ILE A 156 0.56 -28.66 -11.80
N ASP A 157 0.51 -29.98 -12.00
CA ASP A 157 1.71 -30.79 -12.19
C ASP A 157 2.12 -30.82 -13.67
N LEU A 158 3.28 -30.22 -13.96
CA LEU A 158 3.90 -30.17 -15.29
C LEU A 158 5.13 -31.09 -15.37
N SER A 159 5.42 -31.87 -14.32
CA SER A 159 6.64 -32.67 -14.23
C SER A 159 6.67 -33.85 -15.21
N SER A 160 5.52 -34.26 -15.73
CA SER A 160 5.39 -35.30 -16.77
C SER A 160 5.78 -34.82 -18.17
N LEU A 161 5.78 -33.50 -18.41
CA LEU A 161 6.16 -32.92 -19.70
C LEU A 161 7.68 -32.95 -19.88
N ASN A 162 8.13 -32.98 -21.13
CA ASN A 162 9.56 -32.79 -21.41
C ASN A 162 9.98 -31.34 -21.08
N LYS A 163 11.29 -31.09 -20.95
CA LYS A 163 11.81 -29.80 -20.47
C LYS A 163 11.32 -28.60 -21.30
N ALA A 164 11.29 -28.72 -22.63
CA ALA A 164 10.91 -27.62 -23.51
C ALA A 164 9.40 -27.33 -23.43
N GLU A 165 8.58 -28.39 -23.47
CA GLU A 165 7.12 -28.29 -23.33
C GLU A 165 6.72 -27.74 -21.96
N ARG A 166 7.42 -28.19 -20.91
CA ARG A 166 7.18 -27.77 -19.53
C ARG A 166 7.39 -26.27 -19.35
N GLU A 167 8.50 -25.73 -19.84
CA GLU A 167 8.80 -24.30 -19.75
C GLU A 167 7.81 -23.47 -20.58
N ALA A 168 7.46 -23.93 -21.78
CA ALA A 168 6.46 -23.27 -22.62
C ALA A 168 5.08 -23.23 -21.96
N GLU A 169 4.62 -24.37 -21.41
CA GLU A 169 3.32 -24.46 -20.74
C GLU A 169 3.29 -23.68 -19.43
N ALA A 170 4.37 -23.72 -18.65
CA ALA A 170 4.49 -22.92 -17.45
C ALA A 170 4.37 -21.42 -17.77
N MET A 171 5.04 -20.96 -18.83
CA MET A 171 4.98 -19.57 -19.24
C MET A 171 3.60 -19.19 -19.82
N ARG A 172 2.95 -20.09 -20.57
CA ARG A 172 1.55 -19.91 -21.01
C ARG A 172 0.61 -19.70 -19.82
N LEU A 173 0.75 -20.50 -18.77
CA LEU A 173 -0.06 -20.41 -17.55
C LEU A 173 0.22 -19.14 -16.74
N VAL A 174 1.46 -18.64 -16.74
CA VAL A 174 1.82 -17.33 -16.14
C VAL A 174 1.06 -16.21 -16.86
N TYR A 175 1.10 -16.19 -18.19
CA TYR A 175 0.37 -15.17 -18.97
C TYR A 175 -1.14 -15.29 -18.82
N GLU A 176 -1.69 -16.51 -18.84
CA GLU A 176 -3.11 -16.76 -18.60
C GLU A 176 -3.56 -16.20 -17.25
N GLU A 177 -2.79 -16.41 -16.18
CA GLU A 177 -3.15 -15.89 -14.86
C GLU A 177 -3.04 -14.36 -14.79
N ALA A 178 -2.05 -13.78 -15.45
CA ALA A 178 -1.87 -12.32 -15.53
C ALA A 178 -3.01 -11.62 -16.28
N GLU A 179 -3.53 -12.24 -17.34
CA GLU A 179 -4.60 -11.68 -18.18
C GLU A 179 -6.00 -12.01 -17.67
N LYS A 180 -6.14 -12.93 -16.71
CA LYS A 180 -7.45 -13.29 -16.14
C LYS A 180 -8.04 -12.10 -15.37
N PRO A 181 -9.22 -11.58 -15.72
CA PRO A 181 -9.82 -10.45 -14.99
C PRO A 181 -10.30 -10.87 -13.60
N PHE A 182 -10.47 -9.90 -12.70
CA PHE A 182 -11.22 -10.07 -11.45
C PHE A 182 -12.64 -9.54 -11.63
N ASP A 183 -13.63 -10.24 -11.09
CA ASP A 183 -14.97 -9.69 -10.85
C ASP A 183 -14.98 -9.01 -9.47
N LEU A 184 -14.88 -7.67 -9.44
CA LEU A 184 -14.79 -6.89 -8.20
C LEU A 184 -15.99 -7.10 -7.27
N ALA A 185 -17.13 -7.55 -7.79
CA ALA A 185 -18.34 -7.80 -7.01
C ALA A 185 -18.40 -9.21 -6.42
N ARG A 186 -17.51 -10.14 -6.82
CA ARG A 186 -17.62 -11.57 -6.45
C ARG A 186 -16.31 -12.22 -6.01
N ASP A 187 -15.19 -11.79 -6.56
CA ASP A 187 -13.92 -12.47 -6.34
C ASP A 187 -13.27 -12.06 -5.00
N LEU A 188 -12.38 -12.92 -4.51
CA LEU A 188 -11.31 -12.46 -3.63
C LEU A 188 -10.32 -11.65 -4.47
N LEU A 189 -9.76 -10.59 -3.93
CA LEU A 189 -8.86 -9.70 -4.68
C LEU A 189 -7.42 -10.19 -4.71
N ILE A 190 -7.28 -11.51 -4.55
CA ILE A 190 -6.07 -12.29 -4.62
C ILE A 190 -6.41 -13.66 -5.21
N ARG A 191 -5.58 -14.14 -6.12
CA ARG A 191 -5.58 -15.50 -6.66
C ARG A 191 -4.19 -16.07 -6.54
N THR A 192 -4.12 -17.37 -6.27
CA THR A 192 -2.84 -18.09 -6.20
C THR A 192 -2.91 -19.35 -7.04
N ARG A 193 -1.74 -19.80 -7.51
CA ARG A 193 -1.57 -21.05 -8.26
C ARG A 193 -0.15 -21.56 -8.05
N LEU A 194 0.04 -22.87 -7.96
CA LEU A 194 1.35 -23.48 -7.88
C LEU A 194 1.57 -24.38 -9.10
N LEU A 195 2.61 -24.10 -9.88
CA LEU A 195 3.03 -24.95 -10.99
C LEU A 195 4.18 -25.82 -10.50
N ARG A 196 4.03 -27.13 -10.51
CA ARG A 196 5.09 -28.07 -10.14
C ARG A 196 5.85 -28.48 -11.40
N LEU A 197 7.13 -28.10 -11.48
CA LEU A 197 8.00 -28.43 -12.60
C LEU A 197 8.78 -29.72 -12.34
N ALA A 198 9.18 -29.94 -11.09
CA ALA A 198 9.89 -31.13 -10.61
C ALA A 198 9.55 -31.36 -9.12
N PRO A 199 10.03 -32.44 -8.48
CA PRO A 199 9.86 -32.63 -7.03
C PRO A 199 10.40 -31.47 -6.18
N ASP A 200 11.43 -30.77 -6.67
CA ASP A 200 12.16 -29.68 -6.01
C ASP A 200 12.18 -28.39 -6.85
N GLU A 201 11.30 -28.24 -7.84
CA GLU A 201 11.20 -27.02 -8.64
C GLU A 201 9.73 -26.66 -8.88
N HIS A 202 9.37 -25.43 -8.51
CA HIS A 202 8.02 -24.92 -8.61
C HIS A 202 8.01 -23.48 -9.14
N ILE A 203 6.89 -23.06 -9.73
CA ILE A 203 6.58 -21.64 -9.93
C ILE A 203 5.34 -21.32 -9.13
N PHE A 204 5.48 -20.43 -8.16
CA PHE A 204 4.36 -19.92 -7.38
C PHE A 204 3.85 -18.62 -7.99
N LEU A 205 2.56 -18.60 -8.34
CA LEU A 205 1.87 -17.46 -8.90
C LEU A 205 0.97 -16.83 -7.84
N VAL A 206 1.07 -15.51 -7.71
CA VAL A 206 0.15 -14.69 -6.91
C VAL A 206 -0.25 -13.51 -7.77
N THR A 207 -1.55 -13.31 -7.93
CA THR A 207 -2.08 -12.14 -8.63
C THR A 207 -3.06 -11.44 -7.71
N MET A 208 -2.89 -10.13 -7.54
CA MET A 208 -3.80 -9.28 -6.76
C MET A 208 -4.43 -8.21 -7.64
N HIS A 209 -5.52 -7.60 -7.20
CA HIS A 209 -6.09 -6.43 -7.88
C HIS A 209 -5.63 -5.13 -7.21
N HIS A 210 -5.25 -4.13 -8.01
CA HIS A 210 -4.78 -2.81 -7.53
C HIS A 210 -5.75 -2.05 -6.63
N ILE A 211 -7.03 -2.41 -6.65
CA ILE A 211 -8.03 -1.81 -5.77
C ILE A 211 -7.83 -2.20 -4.29
N ALA A 212 -7.14 -3.31 -4.01
CA ALA A 212 -6.87 -3.83 -2.66
C ALA A 212 -5.38 -3.90 -2.29
N SER A 213 -4.47 -3.69 -3.24
CA SER A 213 -3.03 -3.72 -3.01
C SER A 213 -2.29 -2.70 -3.88
N ASP A 214 -1.13 -2.28 -3.44
CA ASP A 214 -0.16 -1.49 -4.21
C ASP A 214 1.21 -2.19 -4.21
N GLY A 215 2.24 -1.52 -4.74
CA GLY A 215 3.59 -2.07 -4.79
C GLY A 215 4.39 -1.95 -3.50
N TRP A 216 3.84 -1.32 -2.45
CA TRP A 216 4.47 -1.22 -1.13
C TRP A 216 3.89 -2.24 -0.13
N SER A 217 2.62 -2.59 -0.32
CA SER A 217 1.86 -3.54 0.50
C SER A 217 2.31 -4.99 0.34
#